data_AF-A0A0U2XBW1-F1
#
_entry.id   AF-A0A0U2XBW1-F1
#
_cell.length_a   1.000
_cell.length_b   1.000
_cell.length_c   1.000
_cell.angle_alpha   90.00
_cell.angle_beta   90.00
_cell.angle_gamma   90.00
#
_symmetry.space_group_name_H-M   'P 1'
#
loop_
_entity.id
_entity.type
_entity.pdbx_description
1 polymer ?
#
loop_
_entity_poly.entity_id
_entity_poly.type
_entity_poly.pdbx_seq_one_letter_code
_entity_poly.pdbx_strand_id
1 'polypeptide(L)'
;MAFGFGDPSILLVLAITIVLAAVLYRTLSWTSVLLIALGLSLVLVFLVGAVYEETLKGLVVAIKEVVAPPAQLAALGVDSVTIDAWMASLSVGALSFVQIVSAIFALIFARAVQARAYNPGGFKAEFEAVILPPMFAVGCLVLATTGFLIDPWMLRFTPIGALPLMFAGIALVHGLTSMRESRGLITMFYVALVFFTPYLLMLLALLAVIDAFADFRARVRQEPPENEDK
;
A
#
# COMPACT_ATOMS: atom_id res chain seq x y z
N MET A 1 -17.96 18.68 -9.25
CA MET A 1 -18.68 17.46 -8.82
C MET A 1 -19.31 16.83 -10.05
N ALA A 2 -18.68 15.79 -10.60
CA ALA A 2 -19.21 15.03 -11.72
C ALA A 2 -19.13 13.54 -11.36
N PHE A 3 -20.06 13.08 -10.52
CA PHE A 3 -20.40 11.65 -10.49
C PHE A 3 -21.28 11.39 -11.71
N GLY A 4 -20.68 11.42 -12.89
CA GLY A 4 -21.33 10.97 -14.11
C GLY A 4 -21.32 9.45 -14.14
N PHE A 5 -22.40 8.84 -14.60
CA PHE A 5 -22.51 7.42 -14.97
C PHE A 5 -21.53 6.98 -16.10
N GLY A 6 -20.48 7.75 -16.36
CA GLY A 6 -19.42 7.50 -17.35
C GLY A 6 -18.03 7.32 -16.75
N ASP A 7 -17.83 7.44 -15.43
CA ASP A 7 -16.56 7.08 -14.79
C ASP A 7 -16.56 5.58 -14.43
N PRO A 8 -15.80 4.72 -15.14
CA PRO A 8 -15.79 3.29 -14.88
C PRO A 8 -15.08 2.91 -13.58
N SER A 9 -14.51 3.87 -12.84
CA SER A 9 -13.72 3.61 -11.62
C SER A 9 -14.49 2.83 -10.56
N ILE A 10 -15.76 3.17 -10.32
CA ILE A 10 -16.57 2.48 -9.31
C ILE A 10 -16.78 1.00 -9.71
N LEU A 11 -17.14 0.75 -10.96
CA LEU A 11 -17.36 -0.61 -11.47
C LEU A 11 -16.06 -1.42 -11.43
N LEU A 12 -14.94 -0.80 -11.77
CA LEU A 12 -13.62 -1.41 -11.73
C LEU A 12 -13.22 -1.76 -10.28
N VAL A 13 -13.37 -0.83 -9.34
CA VAL A 13 -13.10 -1.07 -7.91
C VAL A 13 -14.01 -2.18 -7.36
N LEU A 14 -15.30 -2.20 -7.72
CA LEU A 14 -16.22 -3.26 -7.33
C LEU A 14 -15.78 -4.63 -7.88
N ALA A 15 -15.42 -4.70 -9.16
CA ALA A 15 -14.95 -5.93 -9.79
C ALA A 15 -13.68 -6.46 -9.11
N ILE A 16 -12.71 -5.59 -8.85
CA ILE A 16 -11.49 -5.94 -8.11
C ILE A 16 -11.84 -6.43 -6.70
N THR A 17 -12.72 -5.72 -5.99
CA THR A 17 -13.14 -6.09 -4.63
C THR A 17 -13.78 -7.48 -4.61
N ILE A 18 -14.61 -7.82 -5.60
CA ILE A 18 -15.22 -9.15 -5.75
C ILE A 18 -14.13 -10.22 -5.93
N VAL A 19 -13.14 -9.98 -6.79
CA VAL A 19 -12.02 -10.91 -7.00
C VAL A 19 -11.22 -11.10 -5.70
N LEU A 20 -10.85 -10.01 -5.02
CA LEU A 20 -10.09 -10.09 -3.77
C LEU A 20 -10.90 -10.76 -2.65
N ALA A 21 -12.21 -10.51 -2.58
CA ALA A 21 -13.11 -11.17 -1.64
C ALA A 21 -13.20 -12.68 -1.90
N ALA A 22 -13.28 -13.10 -3.17
CA ALA A 22 -13.28 -14.50 -3.54
C ALA A 22 -11.96 -15.20 -3.19
N VAL A 23 -10.83 -14.51 -3.37
CA VAL A 23 -9.51 -15.01 -2.94
C VAL A 23 -9.47 -15.17 -1.42
N LEU A 24 -9.84 -14.13 -0.66
CA LEU A 24 -9.85 -14.17 0.80
C LEU A 24 -10.76 -15.30 1.31
N TYR A 25 -11.94 -15.48 0.71
CA TYR A 25 -12.87 -16.54 1.08
C TYR A 25 -12.29 -17.95 0.86
N ARG A 26 -11.55 -18.17 -0.24
CA ARG A 26 -11.01 -19.49 -0.57
C ARG A 26 -9.71 -19.82 0.14
N THR A 27 -8.85 -18.83 0.37
CA THR A 27 -7.52 -19.06 0.94
C THR A 27 -7.42 -18.75 2.42
N LEU A 28 -8.35 -17.94 2.95
CA LEU A 28 -8.29 -17.38 4.30
C LEU A 28 -6.95 -16.67 4.57
N SER A 29 -6.31 -16.16 3.52
CA SER A 29 -4.96 -15.60 3.59
C SER A 29 -4.88 -14.22 2.96
N TRP A 30 -4.60 -13.23 3.79
CA TRP A 30 -4.30 -11.86 3.35
C TRP A 30 -3.04 -11.78 2.49
N THR A 31 -2.05 -12.66 2.71
CA THR A 31 -0.86 -12.74 1.84
C THR A 31 -1.26 -13.13 0.41
N SER A 32 -2.18 -14.08 0.23
CA SER A 32 -2.73 -14.40 -1.09
C SER A 32 -3.51 -13.23 -1.70
N VAL A 33 -4.30 -12.50 -0.89
CA VAL A 33 -5.00 -11.29 -1.32
C VAL A 33 -4.02 -10.24 -1.84
N LEU A 34 -2.92 -9.99 -1.12
CA LEU A 34 -1.90 -9.02 -1.52
C LEU A 34 -1.17 -9.43 -2.80
N LEU A 35 -0.88 -10.72 -2.97
CA LEU A 35 -0.26 -11.23 -4.18
C LEU A 35 -1.17 -11.05 -5.41
N ILE A 36 -2.46 -11.39 -5.28
CA ILE A 36 -3.43 -11.16 -6.35
C ILE A 36 -3.67 -9.67 -6.58
N ALA A 37 -3.72 -8.86 -5.51
CA ALA A 37 -3.84 -7.41 -5.62
C ALA A 37 -2.67 -6.79 -6.39
N LEU A 38 -1.44 -7.25 -6.17
CA LEU A 38 -0.28 -6.82 -6.95
C LEU A 38 -0.45 -7.22 -8.43
N GLY A 39 -0.85 -8.46 -8.71
CA GLY A 39 -1.11 -8.92 -10.07
C GLY A 39 -2.18 -8.08 -10.80
N LEU A 40 -3.29 -7.79 -10.14
CA LEU A 40 -4.33 -6.90 -10.67
C LEU A 40 -3.82 -5.47 -10.85
N SER A 41 -2.98 -4.97 -9.94
CA SER A 41 -2.38 -3.64 -10.06
C SER A 41 -1.47 -3.52 -11.28
N LEU A 42 -0.73 -4.57 -11.61
CA LEU A 42 0.07 -4.62 -12.84
C LEU A 42 -0.83 -4.50 -14.07
N VAL A 43 -1.97 -5.20 -14.10
CA VAL A 43 -2.96 -5.06 -15.19
C VAL A 43 -3.53 -3.63 -15.24
N LEU A 44 -3.88 -3.04 -14.10
CA LEU A 44 -4.37 -1.67 -14.01
C LEU A 44 -3.38 -0.66 -14.58
N VAL A 45 -2.09 -0.81 -14.27
CA VAL A 45 -1.04 0.06 -14.78
C VAL A 45 -1.03 0.16 -16.32
N PHE A 46 -1.37 -0.92 -17.03
CA PHE A 46 -1.49 -0.90 -18.49
C PHE A 46 -2.86 -0.43 -18.98
N LEU A 47 -3.93 -0.72 -18.23
CA LEU A 47 -5.31 -0.38 -18.60
C LEU A 47 -5.62 1.11 -18.40
N VAL A 48 -5.09 1.71 -17.32
CA VAL A 48 -5.47 3.05 -16.87
C VAL A 48 -5.13 4.13 -17.91
N GLY A 49 -4.02 3.98 -18.63
CA GLY A 49 -3.63 4.90 -19.71
C GLY A 49 -4.66 5.01 -20.83
N ALA A 50 -5.32 3.91 -21.18
CA ALA A 50 -6.30 3.86 -22.26
C ALA A 50 -7.69 4.34 -21.81
N VAL A 51 -8.03 4.15 -20.54
CA VAL A 51 -9.39 4.40 -20.01
C VAL A 51 -9.52 5.80 -19.37
N TYR A 52 -8.42 6.34 -18.83
CA TYR A 52 -8.45 7.54 -17.97
C TYR A 52 -7.53 8.66 -18.47
N GLU A 53 -7.38 8.83 -19.79
CA GLU A 53 -6.45 9.81 -20.37
C GLU A 53 -6.64 11.24 -19.80
N GLU A 54 -7.89 11.71 -19.73
CA GLU A 54 -8.20 13.05 -19.22
C GLU A 54 -7.88 13.18 -17.72
N THR A 55 -8.24 12.17 -16.92
CA THR A 55 -7.92 12.13 -15.48
C THR A 55 -6.40 12.15 -15.25
N LEU A 56 -5.64 11.42 -16.06
CA LEU A 56 -4.18 11.39 -15.98
C LEU A 56 -3.57 12.75 -16.30
N LYS A 57 -4.06 13.47 -17.32
CA LYS A 57 -3.60 14.85 -17.60
C LYS A 57 -3.82 15.77 -16.41
N GLY A 58 -4.99 15.70 -15.78
CA GLY A 58 -5.28 16.46 -14.56
C GLY A 58 -4.37 16.08 -13.39
N LEU A 59 -4.08 14.79 -13.23
CA LEU A 59 -3.22 14.30 -12.15
C LEU A 59 -1.76 14.73 -12.33
N VAL A 60 -1.25 14.76 -13.55
CA VAL A 60 0.10 15.28 -13.84
C VAL A 60 0.24 16.73 -13.37
N VAL A 61 -0.75 17.57 -13.67
CA VAL A 61 -0.76 18.97 -13.22
C VAL A 61 -0.78 19.03 -11.70
N ALA A 62 -1.67 18.25 -11.05
CA ALA A 62 -1.77 18.23 -9.59
C ALA A 62 -0.47 17.77 -8.90
N ILE A 63 0.21 16.76 -9.42
CA ILE A 63 1.48 16.27 -8.84
C ILE A 63 2.58 17.33 -8.98
N LYS A 64 2.67 18.02 -10.13
CA LYS A 64 3.66 19.10 -10.34
C LYS A 64 3.55 20.23 -9.31
N GLU A 65 2.33 20.56 -8.90
CA GLU A 65 2.08 21.58 -7.87
C GLU A 65 2.58 21.14 -6.47
N VAL A 66 2.64 19.84 -6.20
CA VAL A 66 2.98 19.29 -4.88
C VAL A 66 4.46 18.93 -4.73
N VAL A 67 5.10 18.39 -5.77
CA VAL A 67 6.45 17.79 -5.65
C VAL A 67 7.54 18.84 -5.43
N ALA A 68 7.66 19.83 -6.31
CA ALA A 68 8.55 20.98 -6.16
C ALA A 68 8.38 21.92 -7.36
N PRO A 69 8.62 23.23 -7.21
CA PRO A 69 8.72 24.14 -8.34
C PRO A 69 9.77 23.60 -9.33
N PRO A 70 9.52 23.61 -10.65
CA PRO A 70 10.46 23.13 -11.66
C PRO A 70 11.88 23.71 -11.51
N ALA A 71 12.01 24.91 -10.96
CA ALA A 71 13.29 25.55 -10.65
C ALA A 71 14.17 24.79 -9.63
N GLN A 72 13.58 24.13 -8.63
CA GLN A 72 14.33 23.33 -7.65
C GLN A 72 14.78 21.99 -8.24
N LEU A 73 13.97 21.40 -9.13
CA LEU A 73 14.32 20.17 -9.83
C LEU A 73 15.39 20.42 -10.92
N ALA A 74 15.31 21.55 -11.62
CA ALA A 74 16.32 21.98 -12.58
C ALA A 74 17.68 22.24 -11.90
N ALA A 75 17.69 22.72 -10.65
CA ALA A 75 18.91 22.89 -9.86
C ALA A 75 19.61 21.56 -9.52
N LEU A 76 18.89 20.43 -9.59
CA LEU A 76 19.45 19.08 -9.47
C LEU A 76 20.00 18.53 -10.80
N GLY A 77 20.00 19.33 -11.87
CA GLY A 77 20.50 18.95 -13.19
C GLY A 77 19.55 18.05 -13.99
N VAL A 78 18.30 17.92 -13.58
CA VAL A 78 17.28 17.14 -14.30
C VAL A 78 16.58 18.04 -15.31
N ASP A 79 16.55 17.63 -16.59
CA ASP A 79 15.86 18.39 -17.63
C ASP A 79 14.33 18.33 -17.48
N SER A 80 13.65 19.32 -18.06
CA SER A 80 12.18 19.43 -17.98
C SER A 80 11.46 18.25 -18.63
N VAL A 81 12.04 17.64 -19.66
CA VAL A 81 11.47 16.50 -20.38
C VAL A 81 11.42 15.26 -19.48
N THR A 82 12.49 15.02 -18.73
CA THR A 82 12.59 13.92 -17.77
C THR A 82 11.63 14.12 -16.61
N ILE A 83 11.50 15.36 -16.10
CA ILE A 83 10.51 15.69 -15.08
C ILE A 83 9.10 15.41 -15.59
N ASP A 84 8.77 15.83 -16.80
CA ASP A 84 7.45 15.58 -17.40
C ASP A 84 7.16 14.08 -17.55
N ALA A 85 8.15 13.31 -17.99
CA ALA A 85 8.06 11.85 -18.09
C ALA A 85 7.85 11.20 -16.72
N TRP A 86 8.56 11.65 -15.68
CA TRP A 86 8.36 11.19 -14.31
C TRP A 86 6.96 11.47 -13.80
N MET A 87 6.45 12.68 -13.98
CA MET A 87 5.10 13.04 -13.49
C MET A 87 4.00 12.29 -14.24
N ALA A 88 4.14 12.11 -15.56
CA ALA A 88 3.23 11.29 -16.35
C ALA A 88 3.22 9.84 -15.87
N SER A 89 4.41 9.27 -15.67
CA SER A 89 4.57 7.91 -15.18
C SER A 89 4.00 7.74 -13.77
N LEU A 90 4.38 8.60 -12.84
CA LEU A 90 3.88 8.59 -11.46
C LEU A 90 2.35 8.73 -11.40
N SER A 91 1.75 9.53 -12.29
CA SER A 91 0.29 9.67 -12.39
C SER A 91 -0.41 8.35 -12.71
N VAL A 92 0.13 7.55 -13.64
CA VAL A 92 -0.44 6.23 -13.95
C VAL A 92 -0.34 5.29 -12.75
N GLY A 93 0.82 5.29 -12.09
CA GLY A 93 1.04 4.48 -10.89
C GLY A 93 0.12 4.90 -9.74
N ALA A 94 -0.03 6.19 -9.51
CA ALA A 94 -0.87 6.75 -8.45
C ALA A 94 -2.35 6.46 -8.67
N LEU A 95 -2.86 6.61 -9.91
CA LEU A 95 -4.26 6.28 -10.21
C LEU A 95 -4.54 4.78 -10.07
N SER A 96 -3.63 3.93 -10.55
CA SER A 96 -3.71 2.47 -10.37
C SER A 96 -3.70 2.08 -8.88
N PHE A 97 -2.82 2.73 -8.11
CA PHE A 97 -2.70 2.55 -6.66
C PHE A 97 -3.99 2.94 -5.93
N VAL A 98 -4.59 4.08 -6.26
CA VAL A 98 -5.86 4.52 -5.65
C VAL A 98 -6.96 3.48 -5.89
N GLN A 99 -7.08 2.96 -7.11
CA GLN A 99 -8.11 1.96 -7.43
C GLN A 99 -7.93 0.66 -6.63
N ILE A 100 -6.71 0.11 -6.57
CA ILE A 100 -6.47 -1.13 -5.81
C ILE A 100 -6.62 -0.90 -4.30
N VAL A 101 -6.17 0.25 -3.78
CA VAL A 101 -6.29 0.62 -2.38
C VAL A 101 -7.75 0.77 -1.98
N SER A 102 -8.56 1.43 -2.80
CA SER A 102 -10.01 1.52 -2.58
C SER A 102 -10.66 0.13 -2.50
N ALA A 103 -10.28 -0.81 -3.37
CA ALA A 103 -10.79 -2.16 -3.32
C ALA A 103 -10.36 -2.94 -2.07
N ILE A 104 -9.09 -2.80 -1.65
CA ILE A 104 -8.59 -3.39 -0.41
C ILE A 104 -9.30 -2.79 0.81
N PHE A 105 -9.51 -1.48 0.87
CA PHE A 105 -10.26 -0.84 1.96
C PHE A 105 -11.71 -1.32 2.03
N ALA A 106 -12.38 -1.45 0.88
CA ALA A 106 -13.73 -2.01 0.82
C ALA A 106 -13.76 -3.45 1.34
N LEU A 107 -12.77 -4.28 0.98
CA LEU A 107 -12.63 -5.65 1.47
C LEU A 107 -12.36 -5.69 2.99
N ILE A 108 -11.44 -4.86 3.50
CA ILE A 108 -11.15 -4.74 4.94
C ILE A 108 -12.43 -4.38 5.68
N PHE A 109 -13.18 -3.39 5.20
CA PHE A 109 -14.43 -2.96 5.83
C PHE A 109 -15.44 -4.10 5.86
N ALA A 110 -15.66 -4.79 4.74
CA ALA A 110 -16.56 -5.92 4.65
C ALA A 110 -16.13 -7.06 5.60
N ARG A 111 -14.85 -7.41 5.63
CA ARG A 111 -14.31 -8.46 6.51
C ARG A 111 -14.42 -8.07 7.99
N ALA A 112 -14.17 -6.82 8.34
CA ALA A 112 -14.28 -6.32 9.71
C ALA A 112 -15.74 -6.36 10.21
N VAL A 113 -16.70 -5.95 9.38
CA VAL A 113 -18.13 -6.05 9.70
C VAL A 113 -18.54 -7.52 9.86
N GLN A 114 -18.12 -8.40 8.94
CA GLN A 114 -18.40 -9.82 9.00
C GLN A 114 -17.81 -10.46 10.27
N ALA A 115 -16.56 -10.13 10.63
CA ALA A 115 -15.93 -10.62 11.84
C ALA A 115 -16.69 -10.14 13.09
N ARG A 116 -17.10 -8.88 13.17
CA ARG A 116 -17.88 -8.38 14.32
C ARG A 116 -19.21 -9.12 14.50
N ALA A 117 -19.88 -9.49 13.42
CA ALA A 117 -21.17 -10.18 13.47
C ALA A 117 -21.05 -11.69 13.75
N TYR A 118 -20.06 -12.37 13.17
CA TYR A 118 -20.02 -13.84 13.13
C TYR A 118 -18.75 -14.47 13.71
N ASN A 119 -17.65 -13.71 13.84
CA ASN A 119 -16.38 -14.20 14.38
C ASN A 119 -15.62 -13.07 15.11
N PRO A 120 -16.11 -12.63 16.30
CA PRO A 120 -15.55 -11.47 16.99
C PRO A 120 -14.05 -11.63 17.24
N GLY A 121 -13.26 -10.63 16.82
CA GLY A 121 -11.80 -10.66 16.90
C GLY A 121 -11.10 -11.37 15.74
N GLY A 122 -11.82 -12.10 14.88
CA GLY A 122 -11.23 -12.84 13.76
C GLY A 122 -10.44 -11.96 12.79
N PHE A 123 -10.97 -10.79 12.41
CA PHE A 123 -10.24 -9.86 11.54
C PHE A 123 -8.93 -9.36 12.17
N LYS A 124 -8.93 -9.09 13.49
CA LYS A 124 -7.73 -8.65 14.20
C LYS A 124 -6.65 -9.72 14.11
N ALA A 125 -6.99 -10.97 14.45
CA ALA A 125 -6.06 -12.10 14.39
C ALA A 125 -5.53 -12.34 12.96
N GLU A 126 -6.38 -12.24 11.95
CA GLU A 126 -5.99 -12.37 10.54
C GLU A 126 -5.02 -11.27 10.10
N PHE A 127 -5.32 -10.01 10.44
CA PHE A 127 -4.50 -8.85 10.07
C PHE A 127 -3.14 -8.89 10.77
N GLU A 128 -3.11 -9.19 12.07
CA GLU A 128 -1.89 -9.34 12.87
C GLU A 128 -1.07 -10.60 12.53
N ALA A 129 -1.58 -11.50 11.69
CA ALA A 129 -0.86 -12.66 11.19
C ALA A 129 -0.18 -12.41 9.84
N VAL A 130 -0.40 -11.24 9.22
CA VAL A 130 0.17 -10.92 7.91
C VAL A 130 1.69 -10.81 8.02
N ILE A 131 2.39 -11.74 7.38
CA ILE A 131 3.84 -11.72 7.15
C ILE A 131 4.04 -12.08 5.68
N LEU A 132 4.87 -11.31 4.97
CA LEU A 132 5.15 -11.56 3.56
C LEU A 132 6.24 -12.63 3.42
N PRO A 133 6.10 -13.59 2.49
CA PRO A 133 7.20 -14.47 2.12
C PRO A 133 8.41 -13.63 1.64
N PRO A 134 9.66 -14.01 1.98
CA PRO A 134 10.85 -13.25 1.62
C PRO A 134 10.94 -12.86 0.13
N MET A 135 10.69 -13.82 -0.75
CA MET A 135 10.72 -13.59 -2.21
C MET A 135 9.65 -12.59 -2.67
N PHE A 136 8.48 -12.61 -2.04
CA PHE A 136 7.41 -11.67 -2.35
C PHE A 136 7.76 -10.26 -1.86
N ALA A 137 8.29 -10.13 -0.64
CA ALA A 137 8.75 -8.85 -0.10
C ALA A 137 9.88 -8.23 -0.94
N VAL A 138 10.88 -9.02 -1.33
CA VAL A 138 11.98 -8.57 -2.21
C VAL A 138 11.46 -8.17 -3.58
N GLY A 139 10.56 -8.95 -4.18
CA GLY A 139 9.94 -8.61 -5.47
C GLY A 139 9.19 -7.28 -5.43
N CYS A 140 8.40 -7.05 -4.36
CA CYS A 140 7.73 -5.78 -4.12
C CYS A 140 8.72 -4.62 -3.93
N LEU A 141 9.82 -4.82 -3.20
CA LEU A 141 10.84 -3.80 -2.99
C LEU A 141 11.54 -3.41 -4.29
N VAL A 142 11.91 -4.40 -5.10
CA VAL A 142 12.49 -4.17 -6.44
C VAL A 142 11.51 -3.36 -7.27
N LEU A 143 10.25 -3.79 -7.37
CA LEU A 143 9.24 -3.09 -8.13
C LEU A 143 8.97 -1.66 -7.63
N ALA A 144 9.04 -1.45 -6.30
CA ALA A 144 8.87 -0.14 -5.69
C ALA A 144 10.04 0.83 -6.02
N THR A 145 11.24 0.30 -6.26
CA THR A 145 12.48 1.10 -6.40
C THR A 145 12.99 1.22 -7.83
N THR A 146 12.61 0.31 -8.73
CA THR A 146 13.09 0.28 -10.14
C THR A 146 12.86 1.58 -10.90
N GLY A 147 11.80 2.32 -10.58
CA GLY A 147 11.49 3.60 -11.21
C GLY A 147 12.55 4.69 -11.03
N PHE A 148 13.25 4.68 -9.90
CA PHE A 148 14.29 5.66 -9.61
C PHE A 148 15.66 5.25 -10.16
N LEU A 149 15.81 4.00 -10.60
CA LEU A 149 17.11 3.40 -10.90
C LEU A 149 17.34 3.13 -12.39
N ILE A 150 16.27 2.96 -13.18
CA ILE A 150 16.37 2.44 -14.55
C ILE A 150 15.87 3.45 -15.58
N ASP A 151 14.58 3.76 -15.57
CA ASP A 151 13.93 4.57 -16.60
C ASP A 151 12.70 5.32 -16.04
N PRO A 152 12.42 6.56 -16.48
CA PRO A 152 11.22 7.32 -16.11
C PRO A 152 9.91 6.55 -16.21
N TRP A 153 9.76 5.68 -17.20
CA TRP A 153 8.63 4.78 -17.35
C TRP A 153 8.55 3.89 -16.09
N MET A 154 9.62 3.24 -15.64
CA MET A 154 9.53 2.33 -14.48
C MET A 154 8.92 2.92 -13.19
N LEU A 155 8.88 4.25 -13.00
CA LEU A 155 8.18 4.91 -11.88
C LEU A 155 6.70 4.56 -11.71
N ARG A 156 5.98 4.19 -12.77
CA ARG A 156 4.54 3.88 -12.61
C ARG A 156 4.28 2.60 -11.83
N PHE A 157 5.30 1.76 -11.65
CA PHE A 157 5.23 0.56 -10.82
C PHE A 157 5.52 0.85 -9.33
N THR A 158 6.13 1.98 -9.01
CA THR A 158 6.55 2.31 -7.65
C THR A 158 5.40 2.26 -6.64
N PRO A 159 4.26 2.94 -6.86
CA PRO A 159 3.16 2.95 -5.89
C PRO A 159 2.58 1.55 -5.64
N ILE A 160 2.41 0.76 -6.71
CA ILE A 160 1.78 -0.56 -6.62
C ILE A 160 2.71 -1.62 -6.03
N GLY A 161 4.03 -1.49 -6.23
CA GLY A 161 5.03 -2.34 -5.58
C GLY A 161 5.17 -2.03 -4.08
N ALA A 162 5.01 -0.76 -3.70
CA ALA A 162 5.04 -0.35 -2.29
C ALA A 162 3.82 -0.83 -1.49
N LEU A 163 2.66 -0.99 -2.14
CA LEU A 163 1.38 -1.29 -1.48
C LEU A 163 1.42 -2.54 -0.56
N PRO A 164 1.85 -3.74 -1.02
CA PRO A 164 1.92 -4.91 -0.14
C PRO A 164 2.86 -4.70 1.05
N LEU A 165 3.98 -3.99 0.86
CA LEU A 165 4.94 -3.69 1.90
C LEU A 165 4.35 -2.76 2.96
N MET A 166 3.67 -1.69 2.52
CA MET A 166 2.97 -0.76 3.41
C MET A 166 1.89 -1.47 4.23
N PHE A 167 1.09 -2.32 3.58
CA PHE A 167 0.04 -3.10 4.26
C PHE A 167 0.63 -4.02 5.32
N ALA A 168 1.68 -4.78 4.96
CA ALA A 168 2.36 -5.69 5.89
C ALA A 168 3.07 -4.94 7.02
N GLY A 169 3.62 -3.76 6.76
CA GLY A 169 4.23 -2.91 7.78
C GLY A 169 3.21 -2.40 8.80
N ILE A 170 2.01 -2.00 8.35
CA ILE A 170 0.91 -1.63 9.26
C ILE A 170 0.49 -2.85 10.10
N ALA A 171 0.34 -4.02 9.47
CA ALA A 171 0.03 -5.27 10.16
C ALA A 171 1.08 -5.65 11.22
N LEU A 172 2.37 -5.39 10.94
CA LEU A 172 3.46 -5.58 11.89
C LEU A 172 3.28 -4.71 13.13
N VAL A 173 2.98 -3.43 12.97
CA VAL A 173 2.75 -2.52 14.11
C VAL A 173 1.56 -2.99 14.95
N HIS A 174 0.46 -3.42 14.32
CA HIS A 174 -0.68 -4.00 15.05
C HIS A 174 -0.29 -5.26 15.82
N GLY A 175 0.44 -6.19 15.19
CA GLY A 175 0.91 -7.41 15.86
C GLY A 175 1.79 -7.12 17.07
N LEU A 176 2.77 -6.22 16.93
CA LEU A 176 3.69 -5.86 18.02
C LEU A 176 3.00 -5.09 19.15
N THR A 177 2.08 -4.18 18.83
CA THR A 177 1.36 -3.41 19.86
C THR A 177 0.33 -4.25 20.61
N SER A 178 -0.31 -5.22 19.96
CA SER A 178 -1.21 -6.15 20.64
C SER A 178 -0.49 -7.04 21.65
N MET A 179 0.79 -7.36 21.41
CA MET A 179 1.60 -8.13 22.37
C MET A 179 1.95 -7.32 23.63
N ARG A 180 1.94 -5.98 23.55
CA ARG A 180 2.20 -5.07 24.67
C ARG A 180 0.92 -4.57 25.37
N GLU A 181 -0.24 -5.06 24.93
CA GLU A 181 -1.58 -4.66 25.42
C GLU A 181 -1.84 -3.13 25.46
N SER A 182 -1.06 -2.33 24.72
CA SER A 182 -1.08 -0.87 24.85
C SER A 182 -1.93 -0.19 23.78
N ARG A 183 -3.11 0.30 24.19
CA ARG A 183 -3.98 1.13 23.34
C ARG A 183 -3.36 2.50 23.02
N GLY A 184 -2.46 3.00 23.88
CA GLY A 184 -1.77 4.27 23.67
C GLY A 184 -0.83 4.24 22.47
N LEU A 185 -0.07 3.14 22.31
CA LEU A 185 0.89 2.98 21.21
C LEU A 185 0.20 2.98 19.84
N ILE A 186 -0.91 2.26 19.70
CA ILE A 186 -1.62 2.22 18.42
C ILE A 186 -2.27 3.57 18.07
N THR A 187 -2.74 4.30 19.09
CA THR A 187 -3.29 5.65 18.91
C THR A 187 -2.20 6.61 18.43
N MET A 188 -1.04 6.61 19.09
CA MET A 188 0.12 7.42 18.69
C MET A 188 0.59 7.06 17.28
N PHE A 189 0.63 5.77 16.93
CA PHE A 189 0.97 5.32 15.59
C PHE A 189 0.06 5.92 14.51
N TYR A 190 -1.26 5.90 14.71
CA TYR A 190 -2.19 6.49 13.73
C TYR A 190 -2.13 8.01 13.69
N VAL A 191 -1.94 8.69 14.83
CA VAL A 191 -1.70 10.14 14.87
C VAL A 191 -0.44 10.47 14.07
N ALA A 192 0.65 9.77 14.31
CA ALA A 192 1.89 9.94 13.57
C ALA A 192 1.70 9.65 12.07
N LEU A 193 0.95 8.60 11.72
CA LEU A 193 0.64 8.25 10.34
C LEU A 193 -0.08 9.37 9.59
N VAL A 194 -0.93 10.16 10.26
CA VAL A 194 -1.61 11.32 9.65
C VAL A 194 -0.65 12.48 9.39
N PHE A 195 0.23 12.80 10.35
CA PHE A 195 1.14 13.95 10.23
C PHE A 195 2.41 13.66 9.42
N PHE A 196 2.85 12.41 9.38
CA PHE A 196 4.10 11.97 8.76
C PHE A 196 3.88 10.87 7.71
N THR A 197 2.72 10.86 7.06
CA THR A 197 2.28 9.81 6.12
C THR A 197 3.36 9.33 5.14
N PRO A 198 3.98 10.19 4.30
CA PRO A 198 4.92 9.71 3.30
C PRO A 198 6.16 9.04 3.93
N TYR A 199 6.67 9.62 5.02
CA TYR A 199 7.86 9.11 5.72
C TYR A 199 7.58 7.80 6.46
N LEU A 200 6.44 7.71 7.15
CA LEU A 200 6.07 6.51 7.88
C LEU A 200 5.71 5.35 6.95
N LEU A 201 5.01 5.61 5.85
CA LEU A 201 4.73 4.55 4.88
C LEU A 201 6.01 3.97 4.25
N MET A 202 7.00 4.83 3.98
CA MET A 202 8.32 4.38 3.54
C MET A 202 9.03 3.53 4.60
N LEU A 203 9.03 3.99 5.86
CA LEU A 203 9.60 3.23 6.98
C LEU A 203 8.89 1.87 7.15
N LEU A 204 7.56 1.85 7.09
CA LEU A 204 6.75 0.63 7.21
C LEU A 204 7.05 -0.34 6.08
N ALA A 205 7.25 0.15 4.86
CA ALA A 205 7.62 -0.69 3.73
C ALA A 205 8.99 -1.36 3.96
N LEU A 206 9.98 -0.61 4.45
CA LEU A 206 11.30 -1.17 4.80
C LEU A 206 11.20 -2.19 5.94
N LEU A 207 10.47 -1.85 7.00
CA LEU A 207 10.25 -2.76 8.14
C LEU A 207 9.55 -4.05 7.71
N ALA A 208 8.60 -4.00 6.77
CA ALA A 208 7.94 -5.19 6.24
C ALA A 208 8.92 -6.11 5.49
N VAL A 209 9.89 -5.55 4.76
CA VAL A 209 10.95 -6.35 4.12
C VAL A 209 11.83 -7.01 5.18
N ILE A 210 12.23 -6.28 6.22
CA ILE A 210 13.07 -6.85 7.29
C ILE A 210 12.29 -7.93 8.05
N ASP A 211 11.03 -7.70 8.40
CA ASP A 211 10.15 -8.64 9.09
C ASP A 211 9.97 -9.95 8.32
N ALA A 212 9.94 -9.89 6.97
CA ALA A 212 9.87 -11.08 6.13
C ALA A 212 11.03 -12.07 6.34
N PHE A 213 12.20 -11.60 6.78
CA PHE A 213 13.37 -12.43 7.07
C PHE A 213 13.59 -12.65 8.57
N ALA A 214 13.38 -11.60 9.36
CA ALA A 214 13.72 -11.60 10.78
C ALA A 214 12.64 -12.22 11.67
N ASP A 215 11.38 -12.20 11.20
CA ASP A 215 10.17 -12.52 11.96
C ASP A 215 10.21 -11.87 13.36
N PHE A 216 10.00 -10.55 13.41
CA PHE A 216 10.11 -9.81 14.66
C PHE A 216 9.11 -10.30 15.70
N ARG A 217 7.94 -10.77 15.28
CA ARG A 217 6.88 -11.24 16.17
C ARG A 217 7.27 -12.54 16.87
N ALA A 218 7.95 -13.46 16.19
CA ALA A 218 8.47 -14.67 16.81
C ALA A 218 9.51 -14.37 17.90
N ARG A 219 10.36 -13.34 17.70
CA ARG A 219 11.40 -12.96 18.65
C ARG A 219 10.83 -12.32 19.92
N VAL A 220 9.89 -11.39 19.78
CA VAL A 220 9.26 -10.74 20.95
C VAL A 220 8.48 -11.75 21.80
N ARG A 221 7.94 -12.83 21.21
CA ARG A 221 7.30 -13.92 21.97
C ARG A 221 8.27 -14.75 22.81
N GLN A 222 9.58 -14.71 22.50
CA GLN A 222 10.61 -15.48 23.19
C GLN A 222 11.30 -14.67 24.29
N GLU A 223 11.17 -13.35 24.30
CA GLU A 223 11.67 -12.51 25.39
C GLU A 223 10.75 -12.67 26.61
N PRO A 224 11.27 -13.08 27.79
CA PRO A 224 10.49 -13.09 29.02
C PRO A 224 9.99 -11.67 29.30
N PRO A 225 8.77 -11.47 29.83
CA PRO A 225 8.33 -10.15 30.24
C PRO A 225 9.37 -9.58 31.20
N GLU A 226 9.92 -8.42 30.85
CA GLU A 226 10.78 -7.65 31.73
C GLU A 226 9.97 -7.40 33.00
N ASN A 227 10.47 -7.87 34.16
CA ASN A 227 9.84 -7.62 35.45
C ASN A 227 9.73 -6.09 35.61
N GLU A 228 8.55 -5.52 35.35
CA GLU A 228 8.16 -4.20 35.85
C GLU A 228 7.89 -4.31 37.36
N ASP A 229 8.92 -4.69 38.11
CA ASP A 229 9.05 -4.35 39.52
C ASP A 229 9.99 -3.15 39.60
N LYS A 230 9.41 -1.95 39.54
CA LYS A 230 9.81 -0.74 40.29
C LYS A 230 8.84 0.43 40.10
#